data_AF-A0A9D7F342-F1
#
_entry.id   AF-A0A9D7F342-F1
#
_cell.length_a   1.000
_cell.length_b   1.000
_cell.length_c   1.000
_cell.angle_alpha   90.00
_cell.angle_beta   90.00
_cell.angle_gamma   90.00
#
_symmetry.space_group_name_H-M   'P 1'
#
loop_
_entity.id
_entity.type
_entity.pdbx_description
1 polymer ?
#
loop_
_entity_poly.entity_id
_entity_poly.type
_entity_poly.pdbx_seq_one_letter_code
_entity_poly.pdbx_strand_id
1 'polypeptide(L)'
;MPFRSPLFYWLLAGRAGAQSYTPEKLEVAVSAIYDGSNVIVRWAPADYESWKWGNEHGYTLVRINTDSESTQDRYAKLGSGLKPLPEEEWESLVSYSDMAKVAFEMIFRDSLEGSYLENADFMTVYEAQRARENLRVFCLMAADRELDVAIASGLAFVDNSFFRRGGISILRQLRPGAG
;
A
#
# COMPACT_ATOMS: atom_id res chain seq x y z
N MET A 1 -1.38 59.54 -41.57
CA MET A 1 -0.79 58.34 -42.21
C MET A 1 0.61 58.14 -41.67
N PRO A 2 1.10 56.92 -41.42
CA PRO A 2 0.48 55.65 -41.02
C PRO A 2 0.97 55.27 -39.58
N PHE A 3 0.74 54.14 -38.91
CA PHE A 3 0.46 52.75 -39.27
C PHE A 3 -0.24 52.04 -38.08
N ARG A 4 -1.05 51.04 -38.41
CA ARG A 4 -1.98 50.24 -37.59
C ARG A 4 -1.29 49.25 -36.63
N SER A 5 -1.94 48.93 -35.49
CA SER A 5 -2.15 47.55 -35.00
C SER A 5 -3.01 47.51 -33.70
N PRO A 6 -4.06 46.68 -33.59
CA PRO A 6 -4.85 46.51 -32.37
C PRO A 6 -4.29 45.40 -31.48
N LEU A 7 -4.13 45.68 -30.19
CA LEU A 7 -3.80 44.68 -29.16
C LEU A 7 -4.99 43.73 -28.96
N PHE A 8 -4.83 42.50 -29.43
CA PHE A 8 -5.77 41.40 -29.28
C PHE A 8 -5.61 40.81 -27.87
N TYR A 9 -6.52 41.16 -26.94
CA TYR A 9 -6.60 40.51 -25.63
C TYR A 9 -7.23 39.12 -25.81
N TRP A 10 -6.42 38.07 -25.77
CA TRP A 10 -6.92 36.72 -25.56
C TRP A 10 -7.32 36.55 -24.08
N LEU A 11 -8.63 36.59 -23.82
CA LEU A 11 -9.22 36.02 -22.61
C LEU A 11 -9.11 34.50 -22.71
N LEU A 12 -8.04 33.92 -22.15
CA LEU A 12 -8.03 32.49 -21.82
C LEU A 12 -8.85 32.30 -20.55
N ALA A 13 -10.14 32.00 -20.73
CA ALA A 13 -10.96 31.39 -19.70
C ALA A 13 -10.40 29.99 -19.42
N GLY A 14 -9.48 29.90 -18.47
CA GLY A 14 -9.00 28.62 -17.94
C GLY A 14 -10.15 27.92 -17.22
N ARG A 15 -10.68 26.85 -17.82
CA ARG A 15 -11.47 25.88 -17.06
C ARG A 15 -10.51 25.17 -16.12
N ALA A 16 -10.55 25.53 -14.84
CA ALA A 16 -10.01 24.74 -13.76
C ALA A 16 -10.81 23.43 -13.69
N GLY A 17 -10.37 22.41 -14.42
CA GLY A 17 -10.77 21.04 -14.17
C GLY A 17 -9.91 20.53 -13.02
N ALA A 18 -10.49 20.37 -11.83
CA ALA A 18 -9.89 19.56 -10.79
C ALA A 18 -9.75 18.13 -11.36
N GLN A 19 -8.52 17.71 -11.69
CA GLN A 19 -8.25 16.31 -11.99
C GLN A 19 -8.26 15.56 -10.68
N SER A 20 -9.35 14.83 -10.42
CA SER A 20 -9.38 13.82 -9.37
C SER A 20 -8.38 12.73 -9.72
N TYR A 21 -7.26 12.64 -9.01
CA TYR A 21 -6.32 11.53 -9.14
C TYR A 21 -6.91 10.29 -8.48
N THR A 22 -7.63 9.49 -9.26
CA THR A 22 -7.89 8.08 -8.91
C THR A 22 -6.66 7.28 -9.31
N PRO A 23 -6.02 6.50 -8.41
CA PRO A 23 -4.97 5.57 -8.82
C PRO A 23 -5.58 4.61 -9.85
N GLU A 24 -5.08 4.68 -11.09
CA GLU A 24 -5.61 3.90 -12.22
C GLU A 24 -5.46 2.38 -11.98
N LYS A 25 -4.59 2.00 -11.01
CA LYS A 25 -4.35 0.61 -10.62
C LYS A 25 -3.73 0.53 -9.22
N LEU A 26 -4.32 -0.27 -8.33
CA LEU A 26 -3.71 -0.64 -7.05
C LEU A 26 -2.75 -1.81 -7.28
N GLU A 27 -1.51 -1.70 -6.81
CA GLU A 27 -0.45 -2.68 -7.10
C GLU A 27 0.34 -3.08 -5.85
N VAL A 28 0.70 -4.36 -5.78
CA VAL A 28 1.43 -4.95 -4.67
C VAL A 28 2.44 -5.97 -5.20
N ALA A 29 3.69 -5.88 -4.74
CA ALA A 29 4.71 -6.89 -4.93
C ALA A 29 4.65 -7.93 -3.81
N VAL A 30 4.80 -9.21 -4.12
CA VAL A 30 4.68 -10.31 -3.14
C VAL A 30 5.92 -11.18 -3.18
N SER A 31 6.40 -11.58 -2.00
CA SER A 31 7.47 -12.56 -1.82
C SER A 31 7.07 -13.60 -0.78
N ALA A 32 7.64 -14.80 -0.89
CA ALA A 32 7.41 -15.87 0.07
C ALA A 32 8.71 -16.64 0.31
N ILE A 33 8.96 -17.01 1.56
CA ILE A 33 10.12 -17.78 1.99
C ILE A 33 9.65 -18.92 2.89
N TYR A 34 10.23 -20.11 2.72
CA TYR A 34 10.03 -21.24 3.61
C TYR A 34 11.14 -21.28 4.67
N ASP A 35 10.78 -21.23 5.95
CA ASP A 35 11.74 -21.19 7.07
C ASP A 35 12.14 -22.60 7.59
N GLY A 36 11.62 -23.66 6.95
CA GLY A 36 11.79 -25.05 7.39
C GLY A 36 10.58 -25.64 8.10
N SER A 37 9.63 -24.81 8.56
CA SER A 37 8.37 -25.22 9.16
C SER A 37 7.16 -24.55 8.51
N ASN A 38 7.25 -23.25 8.24
CA ASN A 38 6.17 -22.39 7.77
C ASN A 38 6.57 -21.68 6.48
N VAL A 39 5.55 -21.23 5.74
CA VAL A 39 5.76 -20.29 4.61
C VAL A 39 5.43 -18.89 5.10
N ILE A 40 6.46 -18.05 5.15
CA ILE A 40 6.32 -16.63 5.47
C ILE A 40 6.08 -15.88 4.18
N VAL A 41 4.93 -15.25 4.07
CA VAL A 41 4.52 -14.41 2.95
C VAL A 41 4.64 -12.96 3.35
N ARG A 42 5.26 -12.15 2.50
CA ARG A 42 5.34 -10.69 2.65
C ARG A 42 4.89 -9.99 1.38
N TRP A 43 4.35 -8.80 1.53
CA TRP A 43 4.00 -7.96 0.40
C TRP A 43 4.27 -6.50 0.65
N ALA A 44 4.52 -5.77 -0.44
CA ALA A 44 4.84 -4.36 -0.43
C ALA A 44 3.98 -3.65 -1.49
N PRO A 45 3.09 -2.72 -1.10
CA PRO A 45 2.34 -1.91 -2.04
C PRO A 45 3.29 -1.04 -2.86
N ALA A 46 3.01 -0.87 -4.16
CA ALA A 46 3.94 -0.24 -5.10
C ALA A 46 4.10 1.27 -4.87
N ASP A 47 3.06 1.93 -4.37
CA ASP A 47 2.96 3.38 -4.19
C ASP A 47 2.13 3.73 -2.95
N TYR A 48 2.13 5.02 -2.59
CA TYR A 48 1.41 5.53 -1.43
C TYR A 48 -0.09 5.24 -1.47
N GLU A 49 -0.73 5.37 -2.63
CA GLU A 49 -2.17 5.14 -2.74
C GLU A 49 -2.52 3.67 -2.51
N SER A 50 -1.74 2.75 -3.07
CA SER A 50 -1.87 1.31 -2.84
C SER A 50 -1.65 0.93 -1.38
N TRP A 51 -0.71 1.60 -0.71
CA TRP A 51 -0.43 1.40 0.71
C TRP A 51 -1.55 1.96 1.58
N LYS A 52 -1.97 3.20 1.36
CA LYS A 52 -3.07 3.84 2.09
C LYS A 52 -4.37 3.04 1.94
N TRP A 53 -4.70 2.64 0.71
CA TRP A 53 -5.89 1.82 0.45
C TRP A 53 -5.82 0.50 1.21
N GLY A 54 -4.66 -0.16 1.21
CA GLY A 54 -4.46 -1.41 1.93
C GLY A 54 -4.51 -1.25 3.46
N ASN A 55 -4.05 -0.12 4.00
CA ASN A 55 -4.21 0.17 5.43
C ASN A 55 -5.68 0.31 5.81
N GLU A 56 -6.49 0.93 4.95
CA GLU A 56 -7.91 1.17 5.21
C GLU A 56 -8.77 -0.11 5.03
N HIS A 57 -8.58 -0.79 3.91
CA HIS A 57 -9.45 -1.90 3.45
C HIS A 57 -8.87 -3.29 3.70
N GLY A 58 -7.56 -3.38 3.92
CA GLY A 58 -6.83 -4.62 4.05
C GLY A 58 -6.62 -5.40 2.76
N TYR A 59 -5.95 -6.52 2.93
CA TYR A 59 -5.56 -7.43 1.87
C TYR A 59 -6.27 -8.78 1.98
N THR A 60 -6.45 -9.43 0.84
CA THR A 60 -6.89 -10.83 0.75
C THR A 60 -5.77 -11.66 0.15
N LEU A 61 -5.32 -12.67 0.89
CA LEU A 61 -4.24 -13.56 0.47
C LEU A 61 -4.83 -14.87 -0.08
N VAL A 62 -4.44 -15.19 -1.32
CA VAL A 62 -4.86 -16.41 -2.01
C VAL A 62 -3.63 -17.17 -2.50
N ARG A 63 -3.51 -18.43 -2.08
CA ARG A 63 -2.52 -19.39 -2.57
C ARG A 63 -3.03 -20.06 -3.83
N ILE A 64 -2.16 -20.16 -4.83
CA ILE A 64 -2.45 -20.87 -6.08
C ILE A 64 -1.64 -22.16 -6.11
N ASN A 65 -2.34 -23.30 -6.15
CA ASN A 65 -1.72 -24.62 -6.28
C ASN A 65 -1.63 -24.98 -7.77
N THR A 66 -0.43 -25.02 -8.33
CA THR A 66 -0.20 -25.30 -9.76
C THR A 66 -0.41 -26.77 -10.12
N ASP A 67 -0.28 -27.68 -9.16
CA ASP A 67 -0.31 -29.13 -9.37
C ASP A 67 -1.74 -29.71 -9.34
N SER A 68 -2.75 -28.86 -9.13
CA SER A 68 -4.15 -29.30 -9.09
C SER A 68 -4.81 -29.27 -10.48
N GLU A 69 -5.32 -30.44 -10.90
CA GLU A 69 -6.20 -30.56 -12.07
C GLU A 69 -7.62 -30.03 -11.79
N SER A 70 -8.04 -30.01 -10.52
CA SER A 70 -9.33 -29.42 -10.11
C SER A 70 -9.20 -27.90 -9.93
N THR A 71 -10.15 -27.13 -10.47
CA THR A 71 -10.21 -25.66 -10.30
C THR A 71 -10.54 -25.24 -8.87
N GLN A 72 -11.20 -26.12 -8.11
CA GLN A 72 -11.64 -25.85 -6.74
C GLN A 72 -10.47 -25.96 -5.73
N ASP A 73 -9.53 -26.89 -5.96
CA ASP A 73 -8.31 -27.02 -5.14
C ASP A 73 -7.16 -26.12 -5.61
N ARG A 74 -7.36 -25.42 -6.74
CA ARG A 74 -6.36 -24.52 -7.33
C ARG A 74 -6.19 -23.23 -6.54
N TYR A 75 -7.23 -22.72 -5.88
CA TYR A 75 -7.18 -21.47 -5.13
C TYR A 75 -7.57 -21.69 -3.67
N ALA A 76 -6.62 -21.50 -2.75
CA ALA A 76 -6.87 -21.55 -1.32
C ALA A 76 -6.77 -20.15 -0.72
N LYS A 77 -7.87 -19.64 -0.17
CA LYS A 77 -7.86 -18.36 0.57
C LYS A 77 -7.17 -18.58 1.92
N LEU A 78 -6.02 -17.94 2.12
CA LEU A 78 -5.22 -18.06 3.35
C LEU A 78 -5.68 -17.05 4.41
N GLY A 79 -6.11 -15.86 3.99
CA GLY A 79 -6.58 -14.82 4.90
C GLY A 79 -7.32 -13.70 4.16
N SER A 80 -8.10 -12.92 4.89
CA SER A 80 -8.74 -11.69 4.40
C SER A 80 -8.87 -10.66 5.51
N GLY A 81 -8.98 -9.39 5.12
CA GLY A 81 -9.02 -8.29 6.08
C GLY A 81 -7.66 -8.10 6.76
N LEU A 82 -6.58 -8.51 6.10
CA LEU A 82 -5.21 -8.35 6.60
C LEU A 82 -4.86 -6.87 6.46
N LYS A 83 -4.97 -6.11 7.54
CA LYS A 83 -4.68 -4.67 7.60
C LYS A 83 -3.95 -4.35 8.90
N PRO A 84 -3.46 -3.11 9.09
CA PRO A 84 -2.85 -2.74 10.34
C PRO A 84 -3.75 -3.07 11.54
N LEU A 85 -3.14 -3.57 12.61
CA LEU A 85 -3.83 -3.76 13.87
C LEU A 85 -4.44 -2.42 14.33
N PRO A 86 -5.58 -2.43 15.04
CA PRO A 86 -6.09 -1.23 15.69
C PRO A 86 -5.02 -0.57 16.55
N GLU A 87 -5.02 0.76 16.63
CA GLU A 87 -3.99 1.56 17.34
C GLU A 87 -3.73 1.06 18.77
N GLU A 88 -4.79 0.68 19.49
CA GLU A 88 -4.75 0.16 20.87
C GLU A 88 -3.95 -1.15 20.99
N GLU A 89 -3.93 -1.99 19.95
CA GLU A 89 -3.24 -3.27 19.96
C GLU A 89 -1.72 -3.13 19.70
N TRP A 90 -1.25 -1.95 19.30
CA TRP A 90 0.18 -1.68 19.08
C TRP A 90 0.96 -1.42 20.37
N GLU A 91 0.29 -1.11 21.49
CA GLU A 91 0.94 -0.64 22.72
C GLU A 91 2.08 -1.56 23.18
N SER A 92 1.81 -2.87 23.21
CA SER A 92 2.80 -3.86 23.60
C SER A 92 3.99 -3.87 22.64
N LEU A 93 3.75 -3.92 21.33
CA LEU A 93 4.78 -4.01 20.30
C LEU A 93 5.68 -2.76 20.25
N VAL A 94 5.07 -1.59 20.36
CA VAL A 94 5.75 -0.29 20.42
C VAL A 94 6.61 -0.13 21.67
N SER A 95 6.24 -0.78 22.79
CA SER A 95 7.00 -0.67 24.04
C SER A 95 8.40 -1.30 23.95
N TYR A 96 8.61 -2.30 23.09
CA TYR A 96 9.88 -3.05 23.02
C TYR A 96 10.56 -3.06 21.63
N SER A 97 9.89 -2.59 20.57
CA SER A 97 10.48 -2.52 19.23
C SER A 97 10.54 -1.08 18.71
N ASP A 98 11.74 -0.61 18.37
CA ASP A 98 11.92 0.68 17.72
C ASP A 98 11.41 0.66 16.28
N MET A 99 11.44 -0.50 15.60
CA MET A 99 10.83 -0.63 14.28
C MET A 99 9.31 -0.54 14.37
N ALA A 100 8.70 -1.09 15.42
CA ALA A 100 7.28 -0.94 15.66
C ALA A 100 6.87 0.52 15.88
N LYS A 101 7.65 1.30 16.65
CA LYS A 101 7.44 2.75 16.80
C LYS A 101 7.42 3.44 15.44
N VAL A 102 8.41 3.14 14.59
CA VAL A 102 8.49 3.74 13.26
C VAL A 102 7.26 3.37 12.42
N ALA A 103 6.90 2.09 12.34
CA ALA A 103 5.75 1.65 11.56
C ALA A 103 4.44 2.27 12.06
N PHE A 104 4.22 2.25 13.38
CA PHE A 104 3.06 2.86 14.04
C PHE A 104 2.92 4.33 13.66
N GLU A 105 3.98 5.10 13.84
CA GLU A 105 4.01 6.53 13.52
C GLU A 105 3.75 6.80 12.03
N MET A 106 4.20 5.93 11.13
CA MET A 106 3.94 6.13 9.71
C MET A 106 2.49 5.81 9.35
N ILE A 107 1.92 4.74 9.92
CA ILE A 107 0.55 4.27 9.63
C ILE A 107 -0.51 5.23 10.19
N PHE A 108 -0.35 5.68 11.43
CA PHE A 108 -1.37 6.44 12.17
C PHE A 108 -1.17 7.96 12.14
N ARG A 109 -0.06 8.44 11.57
CA ARG A 109 0.11 9.87 11.40
C ARG A 109 -0.99 10.44 10.51
N ASP A 110 -1.63 11.50 10.99
CA ASP A 110 -2.56 12.28 10.19
C ASP A 110 -1.91 12.68 8.86
N SER A 111 -2.43 12.09 7.79
CA SER A 111 -1.97 12.44 6.45
C SER A 111 -2.48 13.83 6.10
N LEU A 112 -1.61 14.65 5.51
CA LEU A 112 -1.96 15.98 5.02
C LEU A 112 -3.04 15.84 3.93
N GLU A 113 -4.30 15.97 4.31
CA GLU A 113 -5.43 15.86 3.39
C GLU A 113 -6.14 17.19 3.15
N GLY A 114 -6.19 17.53 1.87
CA GLY A 114 -7.37 18.16 1.26
C GLY A 114 -7.30 19.66 1.10
N SER A 115 -7.18 20.44 2.19
CA SER A 115 -7.46 21.89 2.09
C SER A 115 -6.28 22.73 1.62
N TYR A 116 -5.04 22.25 1.76
CA TYR A 116 -3.85 23.06 1.49
C TYR A 116 -3.37 23.00 0.03
N LEU A 117 -3.86 22.03 -0.76
CA LEU A 117 -3.36 21.77 -2.11
C LEU A 117 -4.17 22.44 -3.23
N GLU A 118 -5.38 22.92 -2.94
CA GLU A 118 -6.32 23.43 -3.96
C GLU A 118 -5.82 24.71 -4.65
N ASN A 119 -4.87 25.43 -4.03
CA ASN A 119 -4.15 26.58 -4.61
C ASN A 119 -2.64 26.52 -4.35
N ALA A 120 -2.10 25.32 -4.11
CA ALA A 120 -0.68 25.14 -3.82
C ALA A 120 0.19 25.39 -5.06
N ASP A 121 1.37 25.97 -4.85
CA ASP A 121 2.38 26.02 -5.91
C ASP A 121 2.92 24.59 -6.19
N PHE A 122 3.51 24.40 -7.37
CA PHE A 122 4.08 23.11 -7.79
C PHE A 122 5.04 22.50 -6.75
N MET A 123 5.90 23.32 -6.14
CA MET A 123 6.85 22.88 -5.13
C MET A 123 6.14 22.32 -3.90
N THR A 124 5.09 23.01 -3.43
CA THR A 124 4.26 22.55 -2.30
C THR A 124 3.59 21.20 -2.61
N VAL A 125 3.08 21.01 -3.84
CA VAL A 125 2.51 19.71 -4.26
C VAL A 125 3.57 18.61 -4.29
N TYR A 126 4.76 18.91 -4.83
CA TYR A 126 5.87 17.96 -4.88
C TYR A 126 6.36 17.54 -3.49
N GLU A 127 6.47 18.49 -2.56
CA GLU A 127 6.84 18.21 -1.16
C GLU A 127 5.79 17.34 -0.46
N ALA A 128 4.50 17.61 -0.68
CA ALA A 128 3.42 16.79 -0.14
C ALA A 128 3.49 15.35 -0.69
N GLN A 129 3.74 15.18 -2.00
CA GLN A 129 3.92 13.87 -2.60
C GLN A 129 5.12 13.12 -2.01
N ARG A 130 6.25 13.81 -1.80
CA ARG A 130 7.44 13.24 -1.15
C ARG A 130 7.18 12.85 0.30
N ALA A 131 6.48 13.68 1.05
CA ALA A 131 6.13 13.39 2.44
C ALA A 131 5.28 12.12 2.54
N ARG A 132 4.24 11.99 1.71
CA ARG A 132 3.39 10.79 1.61
C ARG A 132 4.21 9.55 1.30
N GLU A 133 5.03 9.63 0.27
CA GLU A 133 5.87 8.51 -0.15
C GLU A 133 6.86 8.09 0.93
N ASN A 134 7.41 9.04 1.70
CA ASN A 134 8.28 8.75 2.83
C ASN A 134 7.55 7.94 3.92
N LEU A 135 6.27 8.23 4.22
CA LEU A 135 5.49 7.44 5.19
C LEU A 135 5.46 5.97 4.79
N ARG A 136 5.11 5.70 3.53
CA ARG A 136 5.09 4.35 2.97
C ARG A 136 6.47 3.68 3.07
N VAL A 137 7.51 4.35 2.60
CA VAL A 137 8.86 3.77 2.54
C VAL A 137 9.40 3.44 3.94
N PHE A 138 9.22 4.33 4.92
CA PHE A 138 9.66 4.07 6.29
C PHE A 138 8.86 2.95 6.97
N CYS A 139 7.55 2.88 6.74
CA CYS A 139 6.73 1.76 7.21
C CYS A 139 7.22 0.43 6.61
N LEU A 140 7.48 0.38 5.30
CA LEU A 140 7.96 -0.82 4.63
C LEU A 140 9.35 -1.23 5.11
N MET A 141 10.25 -0.27 5.33
CA MET A 141 11.57 -0.53 5.88
C MET A 141 11.48 -1.16 7.28
N ALA A 142 10.60 -0.64 8.15
CA ALA A 142 10.39 -1.19 9.49
C ALA A 142 9.81 -2.61 9.44
N ALA A 143 8.78 -2.84 8.61
CA ALA A 143 8.21 -4.16 8.38
C ALA A 143 9.24 -5.15 7.81
N ASP A 144 10.15 -4.70 6.96
CA ASP A 144 11.18 -5.59 6.40
C ASP A 144 12.15 -6.11 7.47
N ARG A 145 12.42 -5.32 8.51
CA ARG A 145 13.34 -5.68 9.60
C ARG A 145 12.78 -6.71 10.56
N GLU A 146 11.49 -6.64 10.87
CA GLU A 146 10.88 -7.45 11.92
C GLU A 146 9.56 -8.06 11.44
N LEU A 147 9.43 -9.38 11.55
CA LEU A 147 8.23 -10.09 11.10
C LEU A 147 6.98 -9.66 11.88
N ASP A 148 7.11 -9.47 13.19
CA ASP A 148 5.98 -9.09 14.04
C ASP A 148 5.45 -7.70 13.66
N VAL A 149 6.35 -6.78 13.30
CA VAL A 149 6.00 -5.46 12.75
C VAL A 149 5.32 -5.60 11.39
N ALA A 150 5.81 -6.46 10.51
CA ALA A 150 5.15 -6.71 9.22
C ALA A 150 3.74 -7.29 9.40
N ILE A 151 3.54 -8.21 10.34
CA ILE A 151 2.22 -8.77 10.65
C ILE A 151 1.31 -7.69 11.23
N ALA A 152 1.82 -6.90 12.20
CA ALA A 152 1.08 -5.81 12.82
C ALA A 152 0.67 -4.72 11.82
N SER A 153 1.51 -4.43 10.83
CA SER A 153 1.20 -3.54 9.71
C SER A 153 0.27 -4.13 8.65
N GLY A 154 -0.12 -5.41 8.76
CA GLY A 154 -0.91 -6.10 7.73
C GLY A 154 -0.15 -6.31 6.42
N LEU A 155 1.18 -6.50 6.49
CA LEU A 155 2.09 -6.67 5.34
C LEU A 155 2.77 -8.05 5.30
N ALA A 156 2.42 -8.94 6.23
CA ALA A 156 2.90 -10.31 6.26
C ALA A 156 1.83 -11.29 6.73
N PHE A 157 2.03 -12.55 6.36
CA PHE A 157 1.21 -13.68 6.81
C PHE A 157 2.09 -14.92 6.96
N VAL A 158 1.83 -15.72 8.00
CA VAL A 158 2.54 -16.99 8.23
C VAL A 158 1.58 -18.14 7.92
N ASP A 159 1.87 -18.87 6.84
CA ASP A 159 1.11 -20.05 6.44
C ASP A 159 1.71 -21.31 7.07
N ASN A 160 0.99 -21.84 8.06
CA ASN A 160 1.33 -23.06 8.77
C ASN A 160 0.71 -24.32 8.12
N SER A 161 -0.12 -24.15 7.08
CA SER A 161 -0.80 -25.27 6.42
C SER A 161 0.09 -26.00 5.41
N PHE A 162 1.31 -25.51 5.17
CA PHE A 162 2.23 -26.07 4.19
C PHE A 162 2.87 -27.37 4.69
N PHE A 163 2.26 -28.50 4.35
CA PHE A 163 2.87 -29.82 4.46
C PHE A 163 3.64 -30.13 3.16
N ARG A 164 4.95 -30.39 3.26
CA ARG A 164 5.88 -30.68 2.14
C ARG A 164 5.24 -31.49 1.00
N ARG A 165 4.78 -30.82 -0.06
CA ARG A 165 4.75 -31.35 -1.43
C ARG A 165 5.00 -30.22 -2.43
N GLY A 166 6.29 -29.99 -2.71
CA GLY A 166 6.85 -29.75 -4.05
C GLY A 166 6.37 -28.61 -4.95
N GLY A 167 5.37 -27.81 -4.60
CA GLY A 167 4.80 -26.82 -5.52
C GLY A 167 5.27 -25.38 -5.27
N ILE A 168 5.87 -24.75 -6.27
CA ILE A 168 6.13 -23.30 -6.29
C ILE A 168 4.77 -22.58 -6.29
N SER A 169 4.43 -21.98 -5.16
CA SER A 169 3.19 -21.21 -5.01
C SER A 169 3.41 -19.78 -5.47
N ILE A 170 2.88 -19.42 -6.65
CA ILE A 170 2.89 -18.03 -7.12
C ILE A 170 1.70 -17.31 -6.51
N LEU A 171 1.96 -16.37 -5.60
CA LEU A 171 0.95 -15.47 -5.05
C LEU A 171 0.71 -14.34 -6.06
N ARG A 172 -0.33 -14.49 -6.89
CA ARG A 172 -0.54 -13.61 -8.05
C ARG A 172 -1.71 -12.63 -7.92
N GLN A 173 -2.41 -12.59 -6.78
CA GLN A 173 -3.49 -11.62 -6.63
C GLN A 173 -3.77 -11.26 -5.17
N LEU A 174 -3.22 -10.13 -4.74
CA LEU A 174 -3.81 -9.33 -3.67
C LEU A 174 -4.88 -8.48 -4.34
N ARG A 175 -6.15 -8.69 -3.97
CA ARG A 175 -7.19 -7.73 -4.30
C ARG A 175 -7.33 -6.78 -3.11
N PRO A 176 -7.39 -5.46 -3.37
CA PRO A 176 -7.92 -4.54 -2.38
C PRO A 176 -9.33 -5.02 -2.00
N GLY A 177 -9.62 -5.11 -0.70
CA GLY A 177 -10.94 -5.54 -0.24
C GLY A 177 -12.03 -4.68 -0.87
N ALA A 178 -12.97 -5.31 -1.58
CA ALA A 178 -14.25 -4.70 -1.88
C ALA A 178 -15.14 -4.90 -0.64
N GLY A 179 -15.73 -3.81 -0.15
CA GLY A 179 -16.82 -3.88 0.83
C GLY A 179 -18.01 -4.67 0.33
#